data_AF-A0A0G1HTV2-F1
#
_entry.id   AF-A0A0G1HTV2-F1
#
_cell.length_a   1.000
_cell.length_b   1.000
_cell.length_c   1.000
_cell.angle_alpha   90.00
_cell.angle_beta   90.00
_cell.angle_gamma   90.00
#
_symmetry.space_group_name_H-M   'P 1'
#
loop_
_entity.id
_entity.type
_entity.pdbx_description
1 polymer ?
#
loop_
_entity_poly.entity_id
_entity_poly.type
_entity_poly.pdbx_seq_one_letter_code
_entity_poly.pdbx_strand_id
1 'polypeptide(L)' 'MTDLGISYIIHNVPRERNKRDELEKISGQRFVPVLVDKEHDVMIADDDEKIIRYLEKMLKK' A
#
# COMPACT_ATOMS: atom_id res chain seq x y z
N MET A 1 -9.26 7.26 -0.17
CA MET A 1 -8.34 7.98 0.73
C MET A 1 -8.65 9.47 0.76
N THR A 2 -8.97 10.11 -0.37
CA THR A 2 -9.49 11.49 -0.40
C THR A 2 -10.71 11.68 0.51
N ASP A 3 -11.69 10.77 0.45
CA ASP A 3 -12.86 10.79 1.34
C ASP A 3 -12.52 10.56 2.82
N LEU A 4 -11.29 10.10 3.09
CA LEU A 4 -10.77 9.82 4.44
C LEU A 4 -9.93 10.98 4.98
N GLY A 5 -9.72 12.06 4.20
CA GLY A 5 -8.86 13.18 4.59
C GLY A 5 -7.37 12.82 4.72
N ILE A 6 -6.97 11.62 4.28
CA ILE A 6 -5.60 11.14 4.36
C ILE A 6 -4.85 11.60 3.11
N SER A 7 -3.70 12.26 3.29
CA SER A 7 -2.79 12.54 2.19
C SER A 7 -2.11 11.24 1.75
N TYR A 8 -2.12 10.96 0.45
CA TYR A 8 -1.55 9.75 -0.11
C TYR A 8 -0.93 10.00 -1.47
N ILE A 9 0.08 9.20 -1.82
CA ILE A 9 0.71 9.21 -3.12
C ILE A 9 0.40 7.89 -3.81
N ILE A 10 -0.18 7.95 -5.00
CA ILE A 10 -0.39 6.77 -5.83
C ILE A 10 0.87 6.51 -6.64
N HIS A 11 1.45 5.33 -6.47
CA HIS A 11 2.50 4.82 -7.34
C HIS A 11 1.92 3.76 -8.28
N ASN A 12 1.77 4.11 -9.55
CA ASN A 12 1.33 3.16 -10.58
C ASN A 12 2.47 2.20 -10.91
N VAL A 13 2.14 0.92 -11.09
CA VAL A 13 3.09 -0.12 -11.48
C VAL A 13 2.80 -0.60 -12.91
N PRO A 14 3.80 -1.14 -13.62
CA PRO A 14 3.58 -1.75 -14.92
C PRO A 14 2.44 -2.80 -14.88
N ARG A 15 1.69 -2.89 -15.98
CA ARG A 15 0.65 -3.90 -16.15
C ARG A 15 1.26 -5.31 -16.10
N GLU A 16 2.37 -5.51 -16.80
CA GLU A 16 3.11 -6.77 -16.76
C GLU A 16 3.74 -6.99 -15.38
N ARG A 17 3.27 -8.03 -14.66
CA ARG A 17 3.75 -8.35 -13.31
C ARG A 17 5.26 -8.55 -13.24
N ASN A 18 5.84 -9.16 -14.28
CA ASN A 18 7.28 -9.43 -14.35
C ASN A 18 8.14 -8.17 -14.54
N LYS A 19 7.55 -7.00 -14.79
CA LYS A 19 8.25 -5.71 -14.90
C LYS A 19 8.17 -4.88 -13.61
N ARG A 20 7.60 -5.41 -12.52
CA ARG A 20 7.41 -4.69 -11.26
C ARG A 20 8.61 -4.79 -10.33
N ASP A 21 9.81 -4.56 -10.86
CA ASP A 21 11.07 -4.76 -10.13
C ASP A 21 11.21 -3.81 -8.93
N GLU A 22 10.74 -2.57 -9.04
CA GLU A 22 10.75 -1.60 -7.93
C GLU A 22 9.79 -2.01 -6.81
N LEU A 23 8.61 -2.52 -7.16
CA LEU A 23 7.65 -3.02 -6.19
C LEU A 23 8.23 -4.20 -5.40
N GLU A 24 8.94 -5.10 -6.07
CA GLU A 24 9.59 -6.25 -5.45
C GLU A 24 10.72 -5.82 -4.51
N LYS A 25 11.52 -4.83 -4.90
CA LYS A 25 12.56 -4.27 -4.02
C LYS A 25 11.99 -3.67 -2.74
N ILE A 26 10.78 -3.10 -2.79
CA ILE A 26 10.14 -2.45 -1.63
C ILE A 26 9.34 -3.45 -0.79
N SER A 27 8.57 -4.32 -1.43
CA SER A 27 7.58 -5.18 -0.76
C SER A 27 7.96 -6.66 -0.68
N GLY A 28 9.06 -7.06 -1.33
CA GLY A 28 9.45 -8.47 -1.48
C GLY A 28 8.61 -9.26 -2.48
N GLN A 29 7.68 -8.61 -3.17
CA GLN A 29 6.76 -9.24 -4.11
C GLN A 29 6.36 -8.35 -5.28
N ARG A 30 5.68 -8.93 -6.28
CA ARG A 30 5.17 -8.22 -7.46
C ARG A 30 3.65 -8.08 -7.48
N PHE A 31 2.97 -8.54 -6.42
CA PHE A 31 1.51 -8.46 -6.29
C PHE A 31 1.06 -7.12 -5.72
N VAL A 32 -0.17 -6.75 -6.06
CA VAL A 32 -0.84 -5.53 -5.62
C VAL A 32 -2.18 -5.94 -5.04
N PRO A 33 -2.70 -5.20 -4.04
CA PRO A 33 -2.18 -3.93 -3.53
C PRO A 33 -1.02 -4.05 -2.53
N VAL A 34 -0.32 -2.93 -2.36
CA VAL A 34 0.69 -2.71 -1.32
C VAL A 34 0.45 -1.34 -0.71
N LEU A 35 0.34 -1.29 0.62
CA LEU A 35 0.32 -0.06 1.40
C LEU A 35 1.68 0.11 2.08
N VAL A 36 2.25 1.31 1.96
CA VAL A 36 3.45 1.71 2.70
C VAL A 36 3.14 2.99 3.45
N ASP A 37 3.24 2.94 4.77
CA ASP A 37 3.14 4.08 5.67
C ASP A 37 4.49 4.26 6.37
N LYS A 38 5.27 5.21 5.87
CA LYS A 38 6.63 5.49 6.37
C LYS A 38 6.62 6.20 7.72
N GLU A 39 5.55 6.90 8.07
CA GLU A 39 5.47 7.65 9.33
C GLU A 39 5.31 6.69 10.51
N HIS A 40 4.62 5.56 10.29
CA HIS A 40 4.34 4.56 11.30
C HIS A 40 5.16 3.27 11.14
N ASP A 41 6.10 3.24 10.20
CA ASP A 41 6.92 2.06 9.84
C ASP A 41 6.06 0.81 9.53
N VAL A 42 5.00 1.00 8.75
CA VAL A 42 4.06 -0.06 8.37
C VAL A 42 4.15 -0.36 6.88
N MET A 43 4.28 -1.64 6.56
CA MET A 43 4.12 -2.17 5.20
C MET A 43 3.14 -3.35 5.21
N ILE A 44 2.15 -3.28 4.32
CA ILE A 44 1.16 -4.34 4.13
C ILE A 44 1.12 -4.68 2.65
N ALA A 45 1.42 -5.94 2.32
CA ALA A 45 1.48 -6.43 0.95
C ALA A 45 0.49 -7.60 0.77
N ASP A 46 -0.24 -7.59 -0.34
CA ASP A 46 -1.15 -8.66 -0.78
C ASP A 46 -2.28 -9.01 0.19
N ASP A 47 -2.74 -8.04 1.00
CA ASP A 47 -3.78 -8.26 1.98
C ASP A 47 -4.72 -7.03 2.07
N ASP A 48 -5.74 -7.04 1.22
CA ASP A 48 -6.73 -5.97 1.10
C ASP A 48 -7.46 -5.74 2.43
N GLU A 49 -7.86 -6.82 3.11
CA GLU A 49 -8.60 -6.74 4.37
C GLU A 49 -7.76 -6.07 5.47
N LYS A 50 -6.47 -6.43 5.55
CA LYS A 50 -5.54 -5.83 6.49
C LYS A 50 -5.24 -4.37 6.15
N ILE A 51 -5.12 -4.02 4.87
CA ILE A 51 -4.98 -2.62 4.42
C ILE A 51 -6.20 -1.81 4.86
N ILE A 52 -7.42 -2.28 4.56
CA ILE A 52 -8.65 -1.59 4.94
C ILE A 52 -8.72 -1.43 6.45
N ARG A 53 -8.50 -2.51 7.22
CA ARG A 53 -8.54 -2.48 8.68
C ARG A 53 -7.49 -1.53 9.28
N TYR A 54 -6.31 -1.43 8.66
CA TYR A 54 -5.29 -0.48 9.08
C TYR A 54 -5.76 0.97 8.87
N LEU A 55 -6.28 1.28 7.69
CA LEU A 55 -6.79 2.61 7.36
C LEU A 55 -7.98 3.00 8.24
N GLU A 56 -8.90 2.08 8.52
CA GLU A 56 -10.02 2.31 9.44
C GLU A 56 -9.57 2.60 10.87
N LYS A 57 -8.49 1.97 11.34
CA LYS A 57 -7.91 2.27 12.66
C LYS A 57 -7.29 3.66 12.71
N MET A 58 -6.63 4.08 11.64
CA MET A 58 -6.04 5.41 11.52
C MET A 58 -7.11 6.52 11.59
N LEU A 59 -8.31 6.26 11.10
CA LEU A 59 -9.44 7.20 11.14
C LEU A 59 -10.14 7.32 12.49
N LYS A 60 -10.00 6.32 13.37
CA LYS A 60 -10.67 6.28 14.68
C LYS A 60 -9.85 6.91 15.80
N LYS A 61 -8.66 7.44 15.49
CA LYS A 61 -7.86 8.27 16.40
C LYS A 61 -8.17 9.74 16.17
#